data_AF-A0A971RNU3-F1
#
_entry.id   AF-A0A971RNU3-F1
#
_cell.length_a   1.000
_cell.length_b   1.000
_cell.length_c   1.000
_cell.angle_alpha   90.00
_cell.angle_beta   90.00
_cell.angle_gamma   90.00
#
_symmetry.space_group_name_H-M   'P 1'
#
loop_
_entity.id
_entity.type
_entity.pdbx_description
1 polymer ?
#
loop_
_entity_poly.entity_id
_entity_poly.type
_entity_poly.pdbx_seq_one_letter_code
_entity_poly.pdbx_strand_id
1 'polypeptide(L)'
;MNQSVNKAVAAIYEERRDRADRMRRQKQAEIYQSFPELEQLDREIAVAGADLLFEAINPDRPKEAGDRRDKLLIARDQFLDLHNIDIDFDQPVYECTLCNDTGINGNGKCICYRRTLMPLLVDHANLKALKDITFDKFDPELFSDKPEQSDKGTSPRSNILAIMNAVLAFADRIGLPADAPERTKGQDNLLFLGRPGTGKSFLMACLANEMLIRGETVFYVSAPELFEILNELRVLQSSFSPDPVRLEQISSLYDSIIHARLLLIDDLGTETRGGVRYSELLTLIDRRLSPGLHTVISSNADAAALKQVYDERLLSRFMGNYAIYRFFGEDIRLELSRRRRSRS
;
A
#
# COMPACT_ATOMS: atom_id res chain seq x y z
N MET A 1 -1.82 -10.23 6.14
CA MET A 1 -2.60 -8.95 6.07
C MET A 1 -3.63 -8.96 7.19
N ASN A 2 -3.63 -7.93 8.04
CA ASN A 2 -4.37 -7.89 9.31
C ASN A 2 -5.88 -8.10 9.09
N GLN A 3 -6.51 -9.02 9.82
CA GLN A 3 -7.93 -9.39 9.62
C GLN A 3 -8.88 -8.20 9.88
N SER A 4 -8.45 -7.24 10.72
CA SER A 4 -9.12 -5.96 10.97
C SER A 4 -9.16 -5.05 9.74
N VAL A 5 -8.05 -4.94 9.00
CA VAL A 5 -7.92 -4.09 7.82
C VAL A 5 -8.78 -4.60 6.67
N ASN A 6 -8.81 -5.92 6.46
CA ASN A 6 -9.67 -6.51 5.43
C ASN A 6 -11.16 -6.26 5.72
N LYS A 7 -11.59 -6.37 7.00
CA LYS A 7 -12.96 -6.03 7.41
C LYS A 7 -13.26 -4.54 7.20
N ALA A 8 -12.32 -3.66 7.53
CA ALA A 8 -12.48 -2.22 7.32
C ALA A 8 -12.61 -1.86 5.84
N VAL A 9 -11.78 -2.44 4.96
CA VAL A 9 -11.90 -2.23 3.51
C VAL A 9 -13.24 -2.76 2.99
N ALA A 10 -13.67 -3.95 3.43
CA ALA A 10 -14.95 -4.52 3.02
C ALA A 10 -16.12 -3.62 3.41
N ALA A 11 -16.12 -3.08 4.64
CA ALA A 11 -17.14 -2.16 5.13
C ALA A 11 -17.22 -0.88 4.29
N ILE A 12 -16.08 -0.31 3.86
CA ILE A 12 -16.07 0.89 3.00
C ILE A 12 -16.74 0.60 1.64
N TYR A 13 -16.45 -0.54 1.03
CA TYR A 13 -17.04 -0.92 -0.26
C TYR A 13 -18.52 -1.32 -0.15
N GLU A 14 -18.92 -1.90 0.98
CA GLU A 14 -20.34 -2.10 1.31
C GLU A 14 -21.07 -0.76 1.43
N GLU A 15 -20.52 0.19 2.20
CA GLU A 15 -21.11 1.51 2.37
C GLU A 15 -21.26 2.29 1.06
N ARG A 16 -20.26 2.21 0.16
CA ARG A 16 -20.35 2.81 -1.19
C ARG A 16 -21.51 2.25 -2.01
N ARG A 17 -21.67 0.93 -2.02
CA ARG A 17 -22.75 0.26 -2.77
C ARG A 17 -24.11 0.56 -2.16
N ASP A 18 -24.22 0.56 -0.84
CA ASP A 18 -25.45 0.94 -0.15
C ASP A 18 -25.82 2.39 -0.43
N ARG A 19 -24.84 3.30 -0.48
CA ARG A 19 -25.06 4.70 -0.85
C ARG A 19 -25.53 4.83 -2.30
N ALA A 20 -24.90 4.12 -3.24
CA ALA A 20 -25.30 4.11 -4.64
C ALA A 20 -26.74 3.58 -4.82
N ASP A 21 -27.12 2.50 -4.13
CA ASP A 21 -28.49 1.97 -4.20
C ASP A 21 -29.51 2.89 -3.52
N ARG A 22 -29.17 3.54 -2.39
CA ARG A 22 -30.03 4.56 -1.78
C ARG A 22 -30.28 5.73 -2.73
N MET A 23 -29.25 6.26 -3.38
CA MET A 23 -29.37 7.36 -4.34
C MET A 23 -30.19 6.95 -5.57
N ARG A 24 -29.97 5.74 -6.09
CA ARG A 24 -30.76 5.16 -7.18
C ARG A 24 -32.25 5.08 -6.84
N ARG A 25 -32.59 4.50 -5.67
CA ARG A 25 -33.98 4.39 -5.20
C ARG A 25 -34.63 5.76 -5.02
N GLN A 26 -33.89 6.72 -4.49
CA GLN A 26 -34.38 8.09 -4.32
C GLN A 26 -34.68 8.74 -5.68
N LYS A 27 -33.73 8.72 -6.63
CA LYS A 27 -33.91 9.26 -7.99
C LYS A 27 -35.10 8.58 -8.68
N GLN A 28 -35.19 7.26 -8.58
CA GLN A 28 -36.30 6.49 -9.15
C GLN A 28 -37.65 6.87 -8.54
N ALA A 29 -37.74 7.04 -7.22
CA ALA A 29 -38.97 7.44 -6.54
C ALA A 29 -39.39 8.88 -6.92
N GLU A 30 -38.45 9.81 -7.00
CA GLU A 30 -38.71 11.20 -7.43
C GLU A 30 -39.24 11.26 -8.87
N ILE A 31 -38.68 10.44 -9.77
CA ILE A 31 -39.13 10.33 -11.16
C ILE A 31 -40.52 9.69 -11.23
N TYR A 32 -40.77 8.57 -10.55
CA TYR A 32 -42.08 7.92 -10.54
C TYR A 32 -43.17 8.78 -9.91
N GLN A 33 -42.84 9.57 -8.90
CA GLN A 33 -43.78 10.53 -8.32
C GLN A 33 -44.17 11.61 -9.34
N SER A 34 -43.24 12.01 -10.21
CA SER A 34 -43.47 13.01 -11.26
C SER A 34 -44.15 12.40 -12.51
N PHE A 35 -43.90 11.11 -12.77
CA PHE A 35 -44.36 10.36 -13.94
C PHE A 35 -44.92 8.98 -13.55
N PRO A 36 -46.12 8.90 -12.96
CA PRO A 36 -46.73 7.62 -12.55
C PRO A 36 -46.97 6.65 -13.71
N GLU A 37 -47.13 7.17 -14.94
CA GLU A 37 -47.28 6.37 -16.15
C GLU A 37 -46.02 5.56 -16.47
N LEU A 38 -44.84 6.13 -16.20
CA LEU A 38 -43.56 5.42 -16.36
C LEU A 38 -43.44 4.27 -15.36
N GLU A 39 -43.86 4.48 -14.11
CA GLU A 39 -43.88 3.42 -13.10
C GLU A 39 -44.82 2.27 -13.51
N GLN A 40 -45.99 2.60 -14.06
CA GLN A 40 -46.90 1.60 -14.59
C GLN A 40 -46.27 0.82 -15.75
N LEU A 41 -45.63 1.53 -16.67
CA LEU A 41 -44.97 0.92 -17.82
C LEU A 41 -43.85 -0.05 -17.39
N ASP A 42 -43.00 0.35 -16.44
CA ASP A 42 -41.94 -0.49 -15.89
C ASP A 42 -42.50 -1.72 -15.15
N ARG A 43 -43.64 -1.60 -14.45
CA ARG A 43 -44.35 -2.75 -13.88
C ARG A 43 -44.85 -3.72 -14.96
N GLU A 44 -45.42 -3.21 -16.05
CA GLU A 44 -45.92 -4.04 -17.15
C GLU A 44 -44.77 -4.76 -17.88
N ILE A 45 -43.63 -4.11 -18.04
CA ILE A 45 -42.39 -4.72 -18.59
C ILE A 45 -41.94 -5.87 -17.67
N ALA A 46 -41.92 -5.66 -16.36
CA ALA A 46 -41.53 -6.70 -15.40
C ALA A 46 -42.47 -7.93 -15.45
N VAL A 47 -43.79 -7.69 -15.55
CA VAL A 47 -44.78 -8.77 -15.70
C VAL A 47 -44.57 -9.55 -17.01
N ALA A 48 -44.39 -8.85 -18.14
CA ALA A 48 -44.13 -9.50 -19.42
C ALA A 48 -42.79 -10.28 -19.41
N GLY A 49 -41.77 -9.78 -18.72
CA GLY A 49 -40.50 -10.49 -18.51
C GLY A 49 -40.67 -11.78 -17.71
N ALA A 50 -41.48 -11.76 -16.64
CA ALA A 50 -41.80 -12.96 -15.87
C ALA A 50 -42.61 -13.97 -16.68
N ASP A 51 -43.61 -13.51 -17.45
CA ASP A 51 -44.38 -14.38 -18.34
C ASP A 51 -43.51 -15.08 -19.38
N LEU A 52 -42.53 -14.37 -19.96
CA LEU A 52 -41.58 -14.95 -20.90
C LEU A 52 -40.75 -16.10 -20.28
N LEU A 53 -40.33 -15.97 -19.02
CA LEU A 53 -39.65 -17.06 -18.32
C LEU A 53 -40.53 -18.30 -18.19
N PHE A 54 -41.82 -18.11 -17.89
CA PHE A 54 -42.78 -19.21 -17.82
C PHE A 54 -43.09 -19.83 -19.19
N GLU A 55 -43.18 -19.03 -20.26
CA GLU A 55 -43.30 -19.53 -21.64
C GLU A 55 -42.09 -20.37 -22.07
N ALA A 56 -40.88 -19.98 -21.64
CA ALA A 56 -39.66 -20.72 -21.96
C ALA A 56 -39.62 -22.12 -21.29
N ILE A 57 -40.29 -22.29 -20.15
CA ILE A 57 -40.32 -23.55 -19.39
C ILE A 57 -41.52 -24.42 -19.81
N ASN A 58 -42.58 -23.86 -20.37
CA ASN A 58 -43.78 -24.59 -20.80
C ASN A 58 -44.00 -24.51 -22.32
N PRO A 59 -43.68 -25.58 -23.08
CA PRO A 59 -43.76 -25.60 -24.54
C PRO A 59 -45.16 -25.37 -25.13
N ASP A 60 -46.21 -25.65 -24.36
CA ASP A 60 -47.60 -25.56 -24.82
C ASP A 60 -48.23 -24.18 -24.62
N ARG A 61 -47.50 -23.23 -24.00
CA ARG A 61 -47.97 -21.86 -23.78
C ARG A 61 -47.76 -21.02 -25.05
N PRO A 62 -48.72 -20.16 -25.44
CA PRO A 62 -48.52 -19.19 -26.51
C PRO A 62 -47.25 -18.35 -26.26
N LYS A 63 -46.45 -18.09 -27.30
CA LYS A 63 -45.18 -17.33 -27.20
C LYS A 63 -45.40 -15.86 -27.53
N GLU A 64 -46.16 -15.17 -26.69
CA GLU A 64 -46.59 -13.79 -26.95
C GLU A 64 -45.93 -12.77 -26.01
N ALA A 65 -45.39 -13.22 -24.86
CA ALA A 65 -44.76 -12.34 -23.89
C ALA A 65 -43.52 -11.62 -24.43
N GLY A 66 -42.79 -12.24 -25.36
CA GLY A 66 -41.62 -11.63 -26.02
C GLY A 66 -42.00 -10.37 -26.81
N ASP A 67 -42.92 -10.52 -27.77
CA ASP A 67 -43.42 -9.42 -28.60
C ASP A 67 -44.08 -8.32 -27.75
N ARG A 68 -44.80 -8.71 -26.70
CA ARG A 68 -45.39 -7.75 -25.74
C ARG A 68 -44.31 -6.96 -25.03
N ARG A 69 -43.29 -7.62 -24.49
CA ARG A 69 -42.19 -6.97 -23.78
C ARG A 69 -41.42 -6.02 -24.68
N ASP A 70 -41.13 -6.43 -25.92
CA ASP A 70 -40.36 -5.61 -26.86
C ASP A 70 -41.14 -4.33 -27.26
N LYS A 71 -42.47 -4.43 -27.44
CA LYS A 71 -43.33 -3.24 -27.62
C LYS A 71 -43.30 -2.30 -26.41
N LEU A 72 -43.34 -2.85 -25.20
CA LEU A 72 -43.29 -2.05 -23.96
C LEU A 72 -41.93 -1.37 -23.78
N LEU A 73 -40.82 -2.04 -24.12
CA LEU A 73 -39.47 -1.45 -24.10
C LEU A 73 -39.36 -0.28 -25.08
N ILE A 74 -39.89 -0.40 -26.30
CA ILE A 74 -39.94 0.70 -27.27
C ILE A 74 -40.75 1.88 -26.72
N ALA A 75 -41.91 1.62 -26.12
CA ALA A 75 -42.72 2.66 -25.50
C ALA A 75 -41.99 3.34 -24.33
N ARG A 76 -41.21 2.59 -23.55
CA ARG A 76 -40.39 3.11 -22.45
C ARG A 76 -39.33 4.05 -22.98
N ASP A 77 -38.55 3.63 -23.98
CA ASP A 77 -37.49 4.45 -24.56
C ASP A 77 -38.04 5.77 -25.12
N GLN A 78 -39.16 5.70 -25.84
CA GLN A 78 -39.86 6.89 -26.35
C GLN A 78 -40.33 7.84 -25.24
N PHE A 79 -40.82 7.28 -24.12
CA PHE A 79 -41.25 8.06 -22.97
C PHE A 79 -40.06 8.79 -22.32
N LEU A 80 -38.94 8.08 -22.13
CA LEU A 80 -37.73 8.65 -21.53
C LEU A 80 -37.17 9.80 -22.38
N ASP A 81 -37.12 9.60 -23.71
CA ASP A 81 -36.68 10.63 -24.65
C ASP A 81 -37.59 11.87 -24.63
N LEU A 82 -38.91 11.66 -24.65
CA LEU A 82 -39.90 12.75 -24.65
C LEU A 82 -39.80 13.63 -23.40
N HIS A 83 -39.49 13.02 -22.26
CA HIS A 83 -39.43 13.68 -20.96
C HIS A 83 -38.01 14.06 -20.51
N ASN A 84 -37.00 13.83 -21.36
CA ASN A 84 -35.57 14.05 -21.05
C ASN A 84 -35.13 13.35 -19.75
N ILE A 85 -35.55 12.10 -19.55
CA ILE A 85 -35.14 11.27 -18.42
C ILE A 85 -33.98 10.39 -18.88
N ASP A 86 -32.88 10.36 -18.12
CA ASP A 86 -31.74 9.50 -18.44
C ASP A 86 -32.16 8.04 -18.54
N ILE A 87 -31.71 7.30 -19.56
CA ILE A 87 -32.08 5.88 -19.76
C ILE A 87 -31.68 4.98 -18.59
N ASP A 88 -30.65 5.38 -17.84
CA ASP A 88 -30.06 4.67 -16.70
C ASP A 88 -30.45 5.30 -15.35
N PHE A 89 -31.53 6.11 -15.29
CA PHE A 89 -32.01 6.73 -14.05
C PHE A 89 -32.28 5.74 -12.91
N ASP A 90 -32.61 4.50 -13.27
CA ASP A 90 -32.93 3.39 -12.37
C ASP A 90 -31.72 2.50 -12.06
N GLN A 91 -30.52 2.86 -12.55
CA GLN A 91 -29.26 2.17 -12.31
C GLN A 91 -28.41 2.86 -11.22
N PRO A 92 -27.66 2.08 -10.41
CA PRO A 92 -26.77 2.65 -9.42
C PRO A 92 -25.56 3.32 -10.07
N VAL A 93 -25.25 4.54 -9.65
CA VAL A 93 -24.01 5.23 -10.02
C VAL A 93 -22.94 4.93 -8.96
N TYR A 94 -21.93 4.16 -9.35
CA TYR A 94 -20.83 3.77 -8.48
C TYR A 94 -19.73 4.84 -8.44
N GLU A 95 -19.06 4.98 -7.30
CA GLU A 95 -17.90 5.88 -7.16
C GLU A 95 -16.72 5.42 -8.03
N CYS A 96 -16.53 4.10 -8.16
CA CYS A 96 -15.54 3.52 -9.05
C CYS A 96 -16.19 2.74 -10.19
N THR A 97 -16.20 3.30 -11.39
CA THR A 97 -16.73 2.68 -12.62
C THR A 97 -15.88 1.49 -13.13
N LEU A 98 -14.64 1.35 -12.67
CA LEU A 98 -13.76 0.25 -13.09
C LEU A 98 -14.07 -1.08 -12.39
N CYS A 99 -14.66 -1.04 -11.19
CA CYS A 99 -14.99 -2.23 -10.42
C CYS A 99 -16.42 -2.21 -9.87
N ASN A 100 -17.19 -1.17 -10.16
CA ASN A 100 -18.55 -0.97 -9.62
C ASN A 100 -18.59 -1.11 -8.10
N ASP A 101 -17.62 -0.46 -7.44
CA ASP A 101 -17.41 -0.52 -5.98
C ASP A 101 -17.37 -1.93 -5.39
N THR A 102 -16.89 -2.92 -6.14
CA THR A 102 -16.57 -4.26 -5.60
C THR A 102 -15.14 -4.35 -5.10
N GLY A 103 -14.28 -3.41 -5.50
CA GLY A 103 -12.85 -3.43 -5.21
C GLY A 103 -12.05 -4.46 -6.03
N ILE A 104 -12.69 -5.23 -6.90
CA ILE A 104 -12.08 -6.26 -7.74
C ILE A 104 -12.57 -6.10 -9.19
N ASN A 105 -11.69 -6.27 -10.17
CA ASN A 105 -12.05 -6.33 -11.58
C ASN A 105 -11.45 -7.58 -12.24
N GLY A 106 -11.60 -7.73 -13.56
CA GLY A 106 -11.10 -8.90 -14.30
C GLY A 106 -9.59 -9.16 -14.17
N ASN A 107 -8.82 -8.17 -13.70
CA ASN A 107 -7.37 -8.28 -13.48
C ASN A 107 -7.00 -8.41 -11.98
N GLY A 108 -7.97 -8.67 -11.10
CA GLY A 108 -7.78 -8.80 -9.66
C GLY A 108 -8.15 -7.53 -8.89
N LYS A 109 -7.39 -7.16 -7.85
CA LYS A 109 -7.72 -5.99 -7.01
C LYS A 109 -7.68 -4.70 -7.83
N CYS A 110 -8.79 -3.95 -7.83
CA CYS A 110 -8.91 -2.69 -8.55
C CYS A 110 -7.96 -1.62 -8.00
N ILE A 111 -7.57 -0.64 -8.82
CA ILE A 111 -6.73 0.48 -8.37
C ILE A 111 -7.37 1.27 -7.23
N CYS A 112 -8.70 1.41 -7.22
CA CYS A 112 -9.41 2.06 -6.13
C CYS A 112 -9.28 1.27 -4.82
N TYR A 113 -9.17 -0.06 -4.89
CA TYR A 113 -9.00 -0.91 -3.70
C TYR A 113 -7.67 -0.63 -3.03
N ARG A 114 -6.60 -0.46 -3.82
CA ARG A 114 -5.30 -0.05 -3.31
C ARG A 114 -5.38 1.32 -2.62
N ARG A 115 -6.04 2.30 -3.25
CA ARG A 115 -6.25 3.64 -2.65
C ARG A 115 -7.04 3.60 -1.33
N THR A 116 -8.07 2.76 -1.23
CA THR A 116 -8.88 2.60 -0.02
C THR A 116 -8.13 1.85 1.08
N LEU A 117 -7.36 0.83 0.70
CA LEU A 117 -6.55 0.03 1.62
C LEU A 117 -5.41 0.87 2.23
N MET A 118 -4.89 1.84 1.50
CA MET A 118 -3.65 2.54 1.83
C MET A 118 -3.72 3.28 3.19
N PRO A 119 -4.70 4.17 3.46
CA PRO A 119 -4.81 4.81 4.77
C PRO A 119 -4.94 3.81 5.93
N LEU A 120 -5.66 2.70 5.70
CA LEU A 120 -5.91 1.69 6.72
C LEU A 120 -4.66 0.88 7.08
N LEU A 121 -3.77 0.67 6.11
CA LEU A 121 -2.45 0.05 6.36
C LEU A 121 -1.51 1.01 7.10
N VAL A 122 -1.52 2.30 6.75
CA VAL A 122 -0.71 3.34 7.41
C VAL A 122 -1.12 3.57 8.85
N ASP A 123 -2.41 3.42 9.16
CA ASP A 123 -2.92 3.55 10.54
C ASP A 123 -2.55 2.36 11.44
N HIS A 124 -2.20 1.20 10.87
CA HIS A 124 -1.89 -0.04 11.61
C HIS A 124 -0.41 -0.40 11.64
N ALA A 125 0.39 0.05 10.69
CA ALA A 125 1.84 0.07 10.82
C ALA A 125 2.24 1.33 11.59
N ASN A 126 3.39 1.38 12.24
CA ASN A 126 3.94 2.54 12.97
C ASN A 126 4.25 3.78 12.07
N LEU A 127 3.44 4.01 11.02
CA LEU A 127 3.63 4.89 9.89
C LEU A 127 2.76 6.16 9.95
N LYS A 128 1.92 6.36 10.98
CA LYS A 128 1.11 7.60 11.11
C LYS A 128 1.95 8.87 11.01
N ALA A 129 3.16 8.85 11.57
CA ALA A 129 4.12 9.96 11.50
C ALA A 129 4.73 10.17 10.11
N LEU A 130 4.58 9.20 9.21
CA LEU A 130 5.20 9.17 7.90
C LEU A 130 4.23 9.49 6.76
N LYS A 131 2.90 9.53 7.01
CA LYS A 131 1.85 9.75 5.98
C LYS A 131 2.10 10.97 5.08
N ASP A 132 2.69 12.02 5.63
CA ASP A 132 2.96 13.28 4.93
C ASP A 132 4.38 13.40 4.39
N ILE A 133 5.21 12.34 4.45
CA ILE A 133 6.61 12.39 4.04
C ILE A 133 6.77 11.79 2.64
N THR A 134 6.82 12.65 1.62
CA THR A 134 6.82 12.26 0.21
C THR A 134 8.00 12.91 -0.53
N PHE A 135 8.37 12.35 -1.69
CA PHE A 135 9.53 12.84 -2.45
C PHE A 135 9.37 14.30 -2.90
N ASP A 136 8.15 14.78 -3.15
CA ASP A 136 7.87 16.18 -3.52
C ASP A 136 8.19 17.19 -2.42
N LYS A 137 8.27 16.75 -1.15
CA LYS A 137 8.65 17.59 -0.02
C LYS A 137 10.15 17.60 0.26
N PHE A 138 10.95 16.91 -0.56
CA PHE A 138 12.39 16.93 -0.44
C PHE A 138 12.96 18.29 -0.84
N ASP A 139 13.69 18.92 0.09
CA ASP A 139 14.35 20.21 -0.12
C ASP A 139 15.89 20.02 -0.11
N PRO A 140 16.56 20.04 -1.28
CA PRO A 140 18.02 19.92 -1.36
C PRO A 140 18.77 21.11 -0.76
N GLU A 141 18.11 22.27 -0.59
CA GLU A 141 18.76 23.45 -0.02
C GLU A 141 19.03 23.31 1.49
N LEU A 142 18.39 22.35 2.16
CA LEU A 142 18.69 21.99 3.55
C LEU A 142 20.10 21.40 3.72
N PHE A 143 20.72 20.95 2.62
CA PHE A 143 22.04 20.36 2.62
C PHE A 143 23.08 21.37 2.15
N SER A 144 24.24 21.37 2.80
CA SER A 144 25.37 22.24 2.44
C SER A 144 25.89 21.90 1.05
N ASP A 145 26.25 22.94 0.28
CA ASP A 145 26.92 22.80 -1.02
C ASP A 145 28.45 22.80 -0.91
N LYS A 146 28.97 22.95 0.31
CA LYS A 146 30.43 22.96 0.53
C LYS A 146 30.97 21.53 0.48
N PRO A 147 31.97 21.25 -0.35
CA PRO A 147 32.66 19.95 -0.35
C PRO A 147 33.22 19.58 1.03
N GLU A 148 32.99 18.35 1.47
CA GLU A 148 33.69 17.81 2.64
C GLU A 148 34.97 17.09 2.21
N GLN A 149 36.10 17.44 2.82
CA GLN A 149 37.42 16.85 2.50
C GLN A 149 37.48 15.35 2.79
N SER A 150 36.69 14.84 3.74
CA SER A 150 36.62 13.42 4.10
C SER A 150 35.90 12.54 3.06
N ASP A 151 35.11 13.13 2.16
CA ASP A 151 34.20 12.42 1.26
C ASP A 151 34.50 12.73 -0.21
N LYS A 152 35.79 12.58 -0.56
CA LYS A 152 36.31 12.72 -1.93
C LYS A 152 35.98 14.08 -2.57
N GLY A 153 35.75 15.12 -1.77
CA GLY A 153 35.40 16.46 -2.27
C GLY A 153 33.97 16.58 -2.78
N THR A 154 33.04 15.69 -2.37
CA THR A 154 31.62 15.81 -2.71
C THR A 154 30.91 16.67 -1.66
N SER A 155 29.97 17.52 -2.07
CA SER A 155 29.12 18.26 -1.12
C SER A 155 27.99 17.38 -0.58
N PRO A 156 27.53 17.60 0.66
CA PRO A 156 26.34 16.91 1.20
C PRO A 156 25.13 16.99 0.27
N ARG A 157 24.92 18.16 -0.37
CA ARG A 157 23.83 18.37 -1.34
C ARG A 157 23.95 17.50 -2.58
N SER A 158 25.12 17.50 -3.24
CA SER A 158 25.31 16.65 -4.43
C SER A 158 25.19 15.17 -4.08
N ASN A 159 25.68 14.76 -2.91
CA ASN A 159 25.56 13.39 -2.43
C ASN A 159 24.11 12.97 -2.21
N ILE A 160 23.31 13.75 -1.46
CA ILE A 160 21.92 13.38 -1.17
C ILE A 160 21.06 13.34 -2.44
N LEU A 161 21.33 14.20 -3.43
CA LEU A 161 20.67 14.17 -4.74
C LEU A 161 20.99 12.88 -5.50
N ALA A 162 22.25 12.45 -5.50
CA ALA A 162 22.65 11.18 -6.10
C ALA A 162 21.99 9.98 -5.41
N ILE A 163 21.93 9.98 -4.07
CA ILE A 163 21.23 8.95 -3.29
C ILE A 163 19.74 8.96 -3.61
N MET A 164 19.09 10.12 -3.65
CA MET A 164 17.67 10.25 -3.97
C MET A 164 17.36 9.65 -5.36
N ASN A 165 18.15 9.98 -6.37
CA ASN A 165 18.00 9.39 -7.71
C ASN A 165 18.15 7.87 -7.69
N ALA A 166 19.09 7.35 -6.91
CA ALA A 166 19.28 5.91 -6.76
C ALA A 166 18.11 5.23 -6.02
N VAL A 167 17.50 5.91 -5.03
CA VAL A 167 16.30 5.43 -4.33
C VAL A 167 15.08 5.43 -5.26
N LEU A 168 14.92 6.45 -6.12
CA LEU A 168 13.86 6.47 -7.13
C LEU A 168 14.03 5.34 -8.15
N ALA A 169 15.25 5.14 -8.67
CA ALA A 169 15.54 4.01 -9.54
C ALA A 169 15.29 2.66 -8.84
N PHE A 170 15.57 2.58 -7.54
CA PHE A 170 15.26 1.39 -6.74
C PHE A 170 13.74 1.16 -6.60
N ALA A 171 12.96 2.21 -6.32
CA ALA A 171 11.50 2.18 -6.31
C ALA A 171 10.91 1.65 -7.62
N ASP A 172 11.44 2.07 -8.76
CA ASP A 172 11.00 1.60 -10.07
C ASP A 172 11.27 0.10 -10.28
N ARG A 173 12.41 -0.40 -9.79
CA ARG A 173 12.73 -1.82 -9.84
C ARG A 173 11.85 -2.68 -8.95
N ILE A 174 11.42 -2.17 -7.78
CA ILE A 174 10.46 -2.89 -6.93
C ILE A 174 9.13 -3.07 -7.66
N GLY A 175 8.75 -2.20 -8.59
CA GLY A 175 7.51 -2.37 -9.36
C GLY A 175 7.55 -3.48 -10.42
N LEU A 176 8.73 -4.04 -10.72
CA LEU A 176 8.90 -5.03 -11.78
C LEU A 176 8.54 -6.46 -11.31
N PRO A 177 7.98 -7.32 -12.18
CA PRO A 177 7.72 -8.73 -11.88
C PRO A 177 8.94 -9.46 -11.31
N ALA A 178 8.69 -10.51 -10.52
CA ALA A 178 9.75 -11.28 -9.86
C ALA A 178 10.74 -11.92 -10.86
N ASP A 179 10.26 -12.24 -12.06
CA ASP A 179 10.94 -12.90 -13.18
C ASP A 179 11.55 -11.93 -14.21
N ALA A 180 11.54 -10.61 -13.95
CA ALA A 180 12.09 -9.63 -14.86
C ALA A 180 13.61 -9.86 -15.12
N PRO A 181 14.07 -9.85 -16.38
CA PRO A 181 15.43 -10.26 -16.78
C PRO A 181 16.54 -9.26 -16.41
N GLU A 182 16.22 -8.04 -16.00
CA GLU A 182 17.18 -6.95 -15.74
C GLU A 182 17.59 -6.80 -14.25
N ARG A 183 17.66 -7.90 -13.49
CA ARG A 183 18.13 -7.81 -12.11
C ARG A 183 19.66 -7.72 -12.05
N THR A 184 20.16 -6.54 -11.70
CA THR A 184 21.58 -6.35 -11.37
C THR A 184 21.85 -6.93 -9.99
N LYS A 185 22.62 -8.03 -9.93
CA LYS A 185 23.01 -8.70 -8.68
C LYS A 185 23.61 -7.69 -7.68
N GLY A 186 23.09 -7.67 -6.45
CA GLY A 186 23.55 -6.78 -5.38
C GLY A 186 22.90 -5.40 -5.33
N GLN A 187 21.88 -5.13 -6.16
CA GLN A 187 21.11 -3.88 -6.12
C GLN A 187 19.65 -4.05 -5.67
N ASP A 188 19.30 -5.25 -5.19
CA ASP A 188 17.95 -5.57 -4.70
C ASP A 188 17.67 -5.09 -3.27
N ASN A 189 18.71 -4.65 -2.54
CA ASN A 189 18.58 -4.15 -1.17
C ASN A 189 19.43 -2.90 -0.97
N LEU A 190 19.06 -2.03 -0.02
CA LEU A 190 19.78 -0.80 0.28
C LEU A 190 20.24 -0.74 1.74
N LEU A 191 21.45 -0.25 1.98
CA LEU A 191 21.96 0.01 3.32
C LEU A 191 22.37 1.48 3.44
N PHE A 192 21.68 2.22 4.30
CA PHE A 192 21.91 3.65 4.55
C PHE A 192 22.75 3.82 5.81
N LEU A 193 23.96 4.36 5.65
CA LEU A 193 24.91 4.56 6.75
C LEU A 193 25.18 6.04 6.92
N GLY A 194 25.15 6.55 8.15
CA GLY A 194 25.52 7.95 8.37
C GLY A 194 25.03 8.48 9.71
N ARG A 195 25.50 9.66 10.11
CA ARG A 195 25.15 10.26 11.40
C ARG A 195 23.64 10.55 11.51
N PRO A 196 23.09 10.67 12.73
CA PRO A 196 21.73 11.15 12.93
C PRO A 196 21.50 12.51 12.23
N GLY A 197 20.27 12.76 11.77
CA GLY A 197 19.93 14.06 11.17
C GLY A 197 20.38 14.27 9.73
N THR A 198 20.94 13.26 9.06
CA THR A 198 21.43 13.36 7.66
C THR A 198 20.39 12.99 6.59
N GLY A 199 19.14 12.68 6.96
CA GLY A 199 18.04 12.42 6.01
C GLY A 199 17.73 10.94 5.71
N LYS A 200 18.37 9.97 6.38
CA LYS A 200 18.14 8.53 6.17
C LYS A 200 16.67 8.12 6.33
N SER A 201 16.08 8.35 7.51
CA SER A 201 14.70 7.98 7.81
C SER A 201 13.69 8.74 6.95
N PHE A 202 14.02 9.97 6.52
CA PHE A 202 13.19 10.72 5.58
C PHE A 202 13.10 10.01 4.23
N LEU A 203 14.24 9.60 3.64
CA LEU A 203 14.22 8.87 2.38
C LEU A 203 13.57 7.49 2.50
N MET A 204 13.76 6.79 3.63
CA MET A 204 13.04 5.53 3.90
C MET A 204 11.53 5.74 3.93
N ALA A 205 11.06 6.81 4.56
CA ALA A 205 9.64 7.16 4.60
C ALA A 205 9.08 7.55 3.23
N CYS A 206 9.81 8.35 2.44
CA CYS A 206 9.42 8.67 1.07
C CYS A 206 9.29 7.40 0.22
N LEU A 207 10.28 6.50 0.31
CA LEU A 207 10.24 5.22 -0.37
C LEU A 207 9.06 4.35 0.10
N ALA A 208 8.79 4.31 1.41
CA ALA A 208 7.66 3.59 1.97
C ALA A 208 6.35 4.08 1.32
N ASN A 209 6.10 5.39 1.36
CA ASN A 209 4.89 5.98 0.80
C ASN A 209 4.76 5.78 -0.70
N GLU A 210 5.86 5.89 -1.45
CA GLU A 210 5.86 5.65 -2.89
C GLU A 210 5.46 4.21 -3.22
N MET A 211 6.04 3.21 -2.54
CA MET A 211 5.70 1.79 -2.75
C MET A 211 4.27 1.47 -2.35
N LEU A 212 3.83 2.06 -1.25
CA LEU A 212 2.48 2.01 -0.76
C LEU A 212 1.46 2.58 -1.78
N ILE A 213 1.75 3.74 -2.39
CA ILE A 213 0.94 4.34 -3.47
C ILE A 213 0.87 3.42 -4.70
N ARG A 214 1.97 2.74 -5.03
CA ARG A 214 2.02 1.73 -6.11
C ARG A 214 1.26 0.44 -5.77
N GLY A 215 0.84 0.27 -4.51
CA GLY A 215 0.08 -0.87 -4.01
C GLY A 215 0.93 -2.09 -3.65
N GLU A 216 2.22 -1.88 -3.43
CA GLU A 216 3.14 -2.90 -2.92
C GLU A 216 2.97 -3.07 -1.41
N THR A 217 3.27 -4.27 -0.90
CA THR A 217 3.26 -4.53 0.54
C THR A 217 4.53 -3.97 1.19
N VAL A 218 4.36 -3.04 2.13
CA VAL A 218 5.49 -2.41 2.85
C VAL A 218 5.36 -2.68 4.34
N PHE A 219 6.47 -3.05 4.98
CA PHE A 219 6.58 -3.13 6.43
C PHE A 219 7.70 -2.20 6.89
N TYR A 220 7.38 -1.20 7.73
CA TYR A 220 8.35 -0.27 8.31
C TYR A 220 8.42 -0.54 9.81
N VAL A 221 9.62 -0.75 10.31
CA VAL A 221 9.87 -1.06 11.72
C VAL A 221 11.18 -0.43 12.18
N SER A 222 11.22 0.00 13.43
CA SER A 222 12.50 0.36 14.05
C SER A 222 13.28 -0.91 14.41
N ALA A 223 14.61 -0.87 14.40
CA ALA A 223 15.41 -2.02 14.80
C ALA A 223 15.08 -2.51 16.23
N PRO A 224 14.92 -1.66 17.25
CA PRO A 224 14.50 -2.11 18.59
C PRO A 224 13.16 -2.88 18.58
N GLU A 225 12.14 -2.34 17.91
CA GLU A 225 10.82 -2.98 17.79
C GLU A 225 10.90 -4.31 17.04
N LEU A 226 11.69 -4.38 15.97
CA LEU A 226 11.93 -5.64 15.25
C LEU A 226 12.51 -6.71 16.19
N PHE A 227 13.51 -6.35 17.00
CA PHE A 227 14.10 -7.30 17.94
C PHE A 227 13.13 -7.73 19.04
N GLU A 228 12.23 -6.85 19.49
CA GLU A 228 11.16 -7.23 20.41
C GLU A 228 10.23 -8.27 19.78
N ILE A 229 9.81 -8.06 18.53
CA ILE A 229 8.96 -9.00 17.78
C ILE A 229 9.65 -10.36 17.63
N LEU A 230 10.92 -10.38 17.23
CA LEU A 230 11.69 -11.62 17.05
C LEU A 230 11.86 -12.36 18.38
N ASN A 231 12.15 -11.63 19.46
CA ASN A 231 12.33 -12.22 20.78
C ASN A 231 11.01 -12.76 21.34
N GLU A 232 9.91 -12.03 21.21
CA GLU A 232 8.58 -12.47 21.65
C GLU A 232 8.15 -13.75 20.91
N LEU A 233 8.30 -13.77 19.59
CA LEU A 233 8.01 -14.95 18.77
C LEU A 233 8.80 -16.18 19.27
N ARG A 234 10.11 -16.02 19.48
CA ARG A 234 10.96 -17.10 19.97
C ARG A 234 10.55 -17.59 21.37
N VAL A 235 10.26 -16.66 22.29
CA VAL A 235 9.84 -16.98 23.66
C VAL A 235 8.52 -17.74 23.66
N LEU A 236 7.53 -17.31 22.89
CA LEU A 236 6.24 -17.99 22.79
C LEU A 236 6.38 -19.36 22.11
N GLN A 237 7.18 -19.48 21.04
CA GLN A 237 7.44 -20.77 20.40
C GLN A 237 8.20 -21.77 21.29
N SER A 238 9.01 -21.27 22.22
CA SER A 238 9.77 -22.11 23.17
C SER A 238 9.00 -22.41 24.46
N SER A 239 7.81 -21.81 24.65
CA SER A 239 6.98 -22.04 25.83
C SER A 239 6.26 -23.38 25.73
N PHE A 240 6.19 -24.10 26.85
CA PHE A 240 5.43 -25.36 26.95
C PHE A 240 3.91 -25.14 26.85
N SER A 241 3.42 -23.94 27.16
CA SER A 241 2.00 -23.58 27.07
C SER A 241 1.89 -22.09 26.72
N PRO A 242 2.12 -21.72 25.45
CA PRO A 242 1.99 -20.33 25.01
C PRO A 242 0.53 -19.89 25.02
N ASP A 243 0.30 -18.61 25.25
CA ASP A 243 -0.98 -17.98 24.99
C ASP A 243 -1.27 -18.06 23.48
N PRO A 244 -2.34 -18.78 23.06
CA PRO A 244 -2.60 -19.02 21.64
C PRO A 244 -2.93 -17.74 20.88
N VAL A 245 -3.61 -16.78 21.52
CA VAL A 245 -3.99 -15.51 20.89
C VAL A 245 -2.77 -14.65 20.64
N ARG A 246 -1.87 -14.55 21.63
CA ARG A 246 -0.60 -13.81 21.46
C ARG A 246 0.30 -14.47 20.43
N LEU A 247 0.41 -15.79 20.45
CA LEU A 247 1.22 -16.53 19.48
C LEU A 247 0.72 -16.31 18.04
N GLU A 248 -0.59 -16.34 17.82
CA GLU A 248 -1.18 -16.05 16.52
C GLU A 248 -0.88 -14.61 16.06
N GLN A 249 -1.05 -13.62 16.95
CA GLN A 249 -0.78 -12.21 16.66
C GLN A 249 0.68 -11.97 16.26
N ILE A 250 1.63 -12.46 17.07
CA ILE A 250 3.06 -12.25 16.78
C ILE A 250 3.50 -13.01 15.54
N SER A 251 2.94 -14.20 15.31
CA SER A 251 3.22 -14.99 14.10
C SER A 251 2.72 -14.26 12.85
N SER A 252 1.56 -13.61 12.92
CA SER A 252 1.02 -12.81 11.81
C SER A 252 1.86 -11.56 11.51
N LEU A 253 2.40 -10.92 12.54
CA LEU A 253 3.34 -9.81 12.38
C LEU A 253 4.65 -10.28 11.73
N TYR A 254 5.21 -11.39 12.21
CA TYR A 254 6.42 -11.97 11.62
C TYR A 254 6.21 -12.41 10.16
N ASP A 255 5.07 -13.03 9.85
CA ASP A 255 4.67 -13.38 8.48
C ASP A 255 4.63 -12.13 7.57
N SER A 256 4.07 -11.02 8.09
CA SER A 256 4.05 -9.74 7.38
C SER A 256 5.46 -9.19 7.13
N ILE A 257 6.39 -9.34 8.08
CA ILE A 257 7.79 -8.95 7.93
C ILE A 257 8.50 -9.81 6.87
N ILE A 258 8.26 -11.12 6.85
CA ILE A 258 8.91 -12.04 5.92
C ILE A 258 8.39 -11.87 4.48
N HIS A 259 7.10 -11.62 4.31
CA HIS A 259 6.47 -11.62 2.98
C HIS A 259 6.18 -10.22 2.41
N ALA A 260 6.43 -9.14 3.16
CA ALA A 260 6.34 -7.79 2.60
C ALA A 260 7.30 -7.62 1.41
N ARG A 261 6.81 -7.03 0.31
CA ARG A 261 7.60 -6.70 -0.88
C ARG A 261 8.79 -5.83 -0.52
N LEU A 262 8.56 -4.84 0.34
CA LEU A 262 9.58 -3.95 0.89
C LEU A 262 9.56 -4.01 2.42
N LEU A 263 10.69 -4.35 3.02
CA LEU A 263 10.93 -4.22 4.46
C LEU A 263 11.89 -3.05 4.70
N LEU A 264 11.51 -2.14 5.60
CA LEU A 264 12.30 -0.99 6.03
C LEU A 264 12.63 -1.16 7.50
N ILE A 265 13.93 -1.32 7.82
CA ILE A 265 14.45 -1.45 9.19
C ILE A 265 15.22 -0.18 9.53
N ASP A 266 14.64 0.67 10.38
CA ASP A 266 15.21 1.98 10.72
C ASP A 266 16.07 1.93 11.99
N ASP A 267 17.13 2.73 12.04
CA ASP A 267 18.01 2.94 13.21
C ASP A 267 18.67 1.67 13.78
N LEU A 268 19.14 0.78 12.91
CA LEU A 268 19.94 -0.40 13.28
C LEU A 268 21.24 0.01 13.99
N GLY A 269 21.55 -0.63 15.12
CA GLY A 269 22.72 -0.36 15.96
C GLY A 269 22.44 0.48 17.22
N THR A 270 21.19 0.86 17.46
CA THR A 270 20.75 1.55 18.69
C THR A 270 20.20 0.59 19.75
N GLU A 271 20.03 -0.68 19.41
CA GLU A 271 19.55 -1.72 20.32
C GLU A 271 20.58 -2.06 21.41
N THR A 272 20.11 -2.58 22.54
CA THR A 272 20.99 -3.17 23.57
C THR A 272 21.83 -4.30 22.94
N ARG A 273 23.08 -4.49 23.39
CA ARG A 273 23.97 -5.52 22.83
C ARG A 273 23.57 -6.91 23.32
N GLY A 274 23.54 -7.93 22.46
CA GLY A 274 23.36 -9.33 22.87
C GLY A 274 23.42 -10.32 21.71
N GLY A 275 24.26 -11.37 21.83
CA GLY A 275 24.60 -12.31 20.74
C GLY A 275 23.41 -13.03 20.09
N VAL A 276 22.36 -13.32 20.87
CA VAL A 276 21.16 -14.03 20.42
C VAL A 276 20.35 -13.25 19.38
N ARG A 277 20.30 -11.93 19.50
CA ARG A 277 19.55 -11.07 18.57
C ARG A 277 20.16 -11.05 17.17
N TYR A 278 21.49 -11.19 17.07
CA TYR A 278 22.18 -11.16 15.77
C TYR A 278 21.87 -12.38 14.90
N SER A 279 21.76 -13.57 15.51
CA SER A 279 21.39 -14.79 14.76
C SER A 279 19.98 -14.70 14.18
N GLU A 280 19.05 -14.05 14.89
CA GLU A 280 17.67 -13.88 14.44
C GLU A 280 17.58 -12.90 13.26
N LEU A 281 18.30 -11.76 13.34
CA LEU A 281 18.38 -10.80 12.24
C LEU A 281 19.02 -11.42 10.99
N LEU A 282 20.11 -12.18 11.15
CA LEU A 282 20.76 -12.88 10.04
C LEU A 282 19.79 -13.87 9.38
N THR A 283 19.06 -14.65 10.18
CA THR A 283 18.05 -15.59 9.67
C THR A 283 16.94 -14.88 8.91
N LEU A 284 16.48 -13.73 9.41
CA LEU A 284 15.47 -12.91 8.74
C LEU A 284 15.98 -12.40 7.40
N ILE A 285 17.20 -11.86 7.35
CA ILE A 285 17.80 -11.35 6.11
C ILE A 285 17.96 -12.49 5.11
N ASP A 286 18.52 -13.63 5.53
CA ASP A 286 18.72 -14.78 4.65
C ASP A 286 17.39 -15.29 4.05
N ARG A 287 16.30 -15.32 4.85
CA ARG A 287 14.95 -15.67 4.34
C ARG A 287 14.43 -14.66 3.32
N ARG A 288 14.75 -13.39 3.49
CA ARG A 288 14.31 -12.29 2.60
C ARG A 288 15.20 -12.10 1.38
N LEU A 289 16.37 -12.75 1.28
CA LEU A 289 17.19 -12.80 0.07
C LEU A 289 16.55 -13.71 -1.01
N SER A 290 15.28 -13.46 -1.31
CA SER A 290 14.46 -14.17 -2.28
C SER A 290 14.06 -13.23 -3.42
N PRO A 291 13.87 -13.74 -4.65
CA PRO A 291 13.39 -12.93 -5.76
C PRO A 291 12.10 -12.20 -5.42
N GLY A 292 12.06 -10.89 -5.69
CA GLY A 292 10.88 -10.06 -5.43
C GLY A 292 10.73 -9.53 -4.00
N LEU A 293 11.62 -9.88 -3.07
CA LEU A 293 11.65 -9.28 -1.75
C LEU A 293 12.82 -8.32 -1.62
N HIS A 294 12.55 -7.16 -1.06
CA HIS A 294 13.50 -6.06 -0.97
C HIS A 294 13.61 -5.59 0.48
N THR A 295 14.82 -5.29 0.92
CA THR A 295 15.09 -4.84 2.30
C THR A 295 15.94 -3.58 2.26
N VAL A 296 15.52 -2.57 3.03
CA VAL A 296 16.25 -1.32 3.22
C VAL A 296 16.52 -1.15 4.70
N ILE A 297 17.78 -0.94 5.04
CA ILE A 297 18.23 -0.82 6.43
C ILE A 297 18.90 0.54 6.60
N SER A 298 18.59 1.27 7.67
CA SER A 298 19.41 2.42 8.08
C SER A 298 20.20 2.11 9.34
N SER A 299 21.37 2.73 9.47
CA SER A 299 22.17 2.68 10.70
C SER A 299 22.87 4.01 10.95
N ASN A 300 22.94 4.39 12.23
CA ASN A 300 23.71 5.53 12.69
C ASN A 300 25.20 5.22 12.90
N ALA A 301 25.58 3.94 12.85
CA ALA A 301 26.96 3.50 12.93
C ALA A 301 27.66 3.69 11.58
N ASP A 302 28.93 4.09 11.62
CA ASP A 302 29.77 3.99 10.43
C ASP A 302 30.07 2.51 10.09
N ALA A 303 30.56 2.24 8.88
CA ALA A 303 30.85 0.87 8.45
C ALA A 303 31.87 0.15 9.35
N ALA A 304 32.74 0.88 10.05
CA ALA A 304 33.73 0.32 10.97
C ALA A 304 33.12 -0.03 12.33
N ALA A 305 32.17 0.76 12.81
CA ALA A 305 31.38 0.50 14.00
C ALA A 305 30.40 -0.65 13.76
N LEU A 306 29.77 -0.73 12.57
CA LEU A 306 29.00 -1.91 12.18
C LEU A 306 29.86 -3.18 12.20
N LYS A 307 31.14 -3.07 11.80
CA LYS A 307 32.11 -4.18 11.88
C LYS A 307 32.38 -4.67 13.30
N GLN A 308 32.29 -3.78 14.30
CA GLN A 308 32.50 -4.14 15.70
C GLN A 308 31.22 -4.64 16.38
N VAL A 309 30.05 -4.23 15.89
CA VAL A 309 28.75 -4.58 16.47
C VAL A 309 28.21 -5.88 15.89
N TYR A 310 28.42 -6.13 14.59
CA TYR A 310 27.93 -7.31 13.89
C TYR A 310 29.07 -8.19 13.39
N ASP A 311 28.91 -9.51 13.56
CA ASP A 311 29.90 -10.52 13.16
C ASP A 311 30.14 -10.53 11.63
N GLU A 312 31.28 -11.11 11.20
CA GLU A 312 31.76 -11.16 9.81
C GLU A 312 30.70 -11.69 8.83
N ARG A 313 29.84 -12.59 9.30
CA ARG A 313 28.76 -13.18 8.51
C ARG A 313 27.76 -12.14 8.03
N LEU A 314 27.28 -11.27 8.91
CA LEU A 314 26.26 -10.27 8.54
C LEU A 314 26.85 -9.22 7.59
N LEU A 315 28.08 -8.79 7.84
CA LEU A 315 28.81 -7.88 6.97
C LEU A 315 29.00 -8.46 5.57
N SER A 316 29.33 -9.76 5.47
CA SER A 316 29.43 -10.44 4.18
C SER A 316 28.11 -10.39 3.41
N ARG A 317 26.95 -10.52 4.09
CA ARG A 317 25.63 -10.41 3.45
C ARG A 317 25.35 -8.98 3.00
N PHE A 318 25.69 -7.98 3.82
CA PHE A 318 25.56 -6.57 3.44
C PHE A 318 26.43 -6.23 2.22
N MET A 319 27.72 -6.59 2.24
CA MET A 319 28.63 -6.33 1.12
C MET A 319 28.24 -7.07 -0.16
N GLY A 320 27.65 -8.28 -0.04
CA GLY A 320 27.27 -9.10 -1.19
C GLY A 320 25.91 -8.78 -1.80
N ASN A 321 24.95 -8.29 -0.99
CA ASN A 321 23.54 -8.20 -1.39
C ASN A 321 22.92 -6.81 -1.25
N TYR A 322 23.63 -5.83 -0.68
CA TYR A 322 23.11 -4.48 -0.44
C TYR A 322 23.96 -3.44 -1.18
N ALA A 323 23.30 -2.50 -1.83
CA ALA A 323 23.92 -1.26 -2.28
C ALA A 323 24.04 -0.31 -1.08
N ILE A 324 25.27 0.11 -0.78
CA ILE A 324 25.60 0.89 0.42
C ILE A 324 25.69 2.37 0.06
N TYR A 325 24.88 3.19 0.74
CA TYR A 325 24.85 4.64 0.58
C TYR A 325 25.29 5.32 1.87
N ARG A 326 26.28 6.20 1.75
CA ARG A 326 26.79 6.98 2.88
C ARG A 326 26.14 8.36 2.91
N PHE A 327 25.50 8.67 4.03
CA PHE A 327 24.88 9.95 4.35
C PHE A 327 25.82 10.75 5.24
N PHE A 328 26.11 11.98 4.84
CA PHE A 328 27.00 12.90 5.56
C PHE A 328 26.49 14.34 5.41
N GLY A 329 27.08 15.24 6.20
CA GLY A 329 26.62 16.62 6.38
C GLY A 329 26.14 16.90 7.81
N GLU A 330 25.74 18.16 8.04
CA GLU A 330 25.21 18.63 9.32
C GLU A 330 23.80 18.07 9.60
N ASP A 331 23.37 18.12 10.86
CA ASP A 331 22.01 17.72 11.24
C ASP A 331 20.98 18.72 10.67
N ILE A 332 20.24 18.30 9.65
CA ILE A 332 19.25 19.13 8.95
C ILE A 332 18.09 19.57 9.86
N ARG A 333 17.87 18.89 10.99
CA ARG A 333 16.84 19.28 11.98
C ARG A 333 17.16 20.63 12.60
N LEU A 334 18.45 20.96 12.75
CA LEU A 334 18.90 22.26 13.22
C LEU A 334 18.58 23.35 12.19
N GLU A 335 18.84 23.09 10.91
CA GLU A 335 18.57 24.05 9.84
C GLU A 335 17.06 24.29 9.65
N LEU A 336 16.25 23.23 9.73
CA LEU A 336 14.78 23.34 9.76
C LEU A 336 14.30 24.20 10.93
N SER A 337 14.89 24.03 12.12
CA SER A 337 14.54 24.85 13.28
C SER A 337 14.89 26.33 13.10
N ARG A 338 16.02 26.63 12.44
CA ARG A 338 16.45 28.01 12.10
C ARG A 338 15.50 28.65 11.09
N ARG A 339 15.18 27.95 9.99
CA ARG A 339 14.25 28.43 8.95
C ARG A 339 12.83 28.66 9.47
N ARG A 340 12.37 27.90 10.47
CA ARG A 340 11.08 28.15 11.13
C ARG A 340 11.09 29.43 11.95
N ARG A 341 12.18 29.69 12.69
CA ARG A 341 12.34 30.91 13.51
C ARG A 341 12.55 32.19 12.70
N SER A 342 13.04 32.10 11.46
CA SER A 342 13.18 33.25 10.58
C SER A 342 11.90 33.59 9.80
N ARG A 343 10.90 32.70 9.81
CA ARG A 343 9.59 32.89 9.18
C ARG A 343 8.49 33.29 10.17
N SER A 344 8.72 33.13 11.47
CA SER A 344 7.90 33.67 12.57
C SER A 344 8.38 35.06 12.96
#